data_AF-A0A512BUB9-F1
#
_entry.id   AF-A0A512BUB9-F1
#
_cell.length_a   1.000
_cell.length_b   1.000
_cell.length_c   1.000
_cell.angle_alpha   90.00
_cell.angle_beta   90.00
_cell.angle_gamma   90.00
#
_symmetry.space_group_name_H-M   'P 1'
#
loop_
_entity.id
_entity.type
_entity.pdbx_description
1 polymer ?
#
loop_
_entity_poly.entity_id
_entity_poly.type
_entity_poly.pdbx_seq_one_letter_code
_entity_poly.pdbx_strand_id
1 'polypeptide(L)'
;MSTNTRARRALPLALVTTALLVLHPSTPLRAESDAPTIQYANLPSGDPAATGSLPGPNQNISRTLSGFRAFVEQGSIILRTSAPTQCLPGDLQAVVADVASRFGSVSVESTHRSRGRNSRAGGARRSLHLSCRAIDFRVRTRARGVMAYLRSRPEVGGLKVYRNGIIHTDNGERRSW
;
A
#
# COMPACT_ATOMS: atom_id res chain seq x y z
N MET A 1 55.40 -7.91 44.23
CA MET A 1 56.04 -7.77 42.89
C MET A 1 55.00 -8.24 41.87
N SER A 2 53.99 -7.46 41.48
CA SER A 2 53.94 -6.29 40.58
C SER A 2 54.69 -6.51 39.27
N THR A 3 53.95 -6.71 38.16
CA THR A 3 53.90 -5.73 37.07
C THR A 3 52.60 -5.88 36.27
N ASN A 4 51.92 -4.75 36.10
CA ASN A 4 50.64 -4.57 35.42
C ASN A 4 50.95 -3.95 34.04
N THR A 5 50.63 -4.63 32.95
CA THR A 5 50.91 -4.12 31.60
C THR A 5 49.78 -3.20 31.13
N ARG A 6 50.01 -1.88 31.28
CA ARG A 6 49.11 -0.81 30.84
C ARG A 6 49.42 -0.44 29.39
N ALA A 7 48.64 -0.95 28.44
CA ALA A 7 48.74 -0.51 27.04
C ALA A 7 48.12 0.88 26.88
N ARG A 8 48.93 1.81 26.35
CA ARG A 8 48.63 3.24 26.21
C ARG A 8 47.74 3.48 25.00
N ARG A 9 46.65 4.25 25.21
CA ARG A 9 45.82 4.80 24.13
C ARG A 9 46.60 5.88 23.39
N ALA A 10 46.67 5.79 22.06
CA ALA A 10 47.13 6.86 21.19
C ALA A 10 45.94 7.42 20.41
N LEU A 11 45.58 8.68 20.65
CA LEU A 11 44.95 9.58 19.68
C LEU A 11 46.05 10.56 19.25
N PRO A 12 46.24 10.81 17.95
CA PRO A 12 45.62 11.98 17.31
C PRO A 12 45.20 11.63 15.86
N LEU A 13 44.37 12.37 15.12
CA LEU A 13 44.63 13.70 14.59
C LEU A 13 43.33 14.11 13.84
N ALA A 14 42.70 15.21 14.23
CA ALA A 14 41.57 15.75 13.49
C ALA A 14 42.08 16.42 12.21
N LEU A 15 41.77 15.86 11.04
CA LEU A 15 41.88 16.60 9.78
C LEU A 15 40.68 17.53 9.65
N VAL A 16 40.94 18.83 9.76
CA VAL A 16 40.00 19.89 9.37
C VAL A 16 40.09 20.02 7.85
N THR A 17 39.14 19.43 7.13
CA THR A 17 38.97 19.68 5.70
C THR A 17 38.10 20.93 5.52
N THR A 18 38.73 22.01 5.10
CA THR A 18 38.12 23.26 4.66
C THR A 18 37.20 22.99 3.46
N ALA A 19 35.92 23.31 3.61
CA ALA A 19 34.97 23.31 2.51
C ALA A 19 35.25 24.50 1.57
N LEU A 20 35.71 24.23 0.36
CA LEU A 20 35.67 25.20 -0.74
C LEU A 20 34.21 25.29 -1.24
N LEU A 21 33.50 26.36 -0.84
CA LEU A 21 32.26 26.78 -1.50
C LEU A 21 32.63 27.47 -2.81
N VAL A 22 32.47 26.75 -3.91
CA VAL A 22 32.51 27.35 -5.26
C VAL A 22 31.16 28.06 -5.46
N LEU A 23 31.17 29.39 -5.42
CA LEU A 23 30.01 30.18 -5.84
C LEU A 23 29.92 30.12 -7.37
N HIS A 24 28.90 29.45 -7.89
CA HIS A 24 28.56 29.49 -9.30
C HIS A 24 27.74 30.76 -9.60
N PRO A 25 28.01 31.47 -10.70
CA PRO A 25 27.13 32.56 -11.14
C PRO A 25 25.77 31.99 -11.54
N SER A 26 24.70 32.48 -10.91
CA SER A 26 23.34 32.18 -11.34
C SER A 26 23.03 32.97 -12.62
N THR A 27 22.91 32.27 -13.75
CA THR A 27 22.35 32.83 -14.97
C THR A 27 20.85 33.10 -14.76
N PRO A 28 20.34 34.29 -15.11
CA PRO A 28 18.90 34.52 -15.11
C PRO A 28 18.27 33.75 -16.28
N LEU A 29 17.42 32.78 -15.97
CA LEU A 29 16.51 32.18 -16.94
C LEU A 29 15.45 33.22 -17.30
N ARG A 30 15.61 33.78 -18.49
CA ARG A 30 14.62 34.55 -19.23
C ARG A 30 13.36 33.69 -19.39
N ALA A 31 12.25 34.14 -18.81
CA ALA A 31 10.94 33.58 -19.06
C ALA A 31 10.48 34.03 -20.46
N GLU A 32 10.72 33.19 -21.46
CA GLU A 32 10.06 33.30 -22.76
C GLU A 32 8.92 32.29 -22.77
N SER A 33 7.70 32.80 -22.59
CA SER A 33 6.47 32.02 -22.61
C SER A 33 5.98 31.89 -24.05
N ASP A 34 6.50 30.91 -24.78
CA ASP A 34 5.89 30.40 -26.01
C ASP A 34 5.42 28.97 -25.76
N ALA A 35 4.19 28.85 -25.25
CA ALA A 35 3.48 27.58 -25.21
C ALA A 35 2.96 27.24 -26.61
N PRO A 36 3.12 26.00 -27.10
CA PRO A 36 2.55 25.61 -28.38
C PRO A 36 1.01 25.62 -28.29
N THR A 37 0.37 26.25 -29.28
CA THR A 37 -1.08 26.17 -29.50
C THR A 37 -1.47 24.70 -29.70
N ILE A 38 -2.01 24.08 -28.66
CA ILE A 38 -2.65 22.77 -28.77
C ILE A 38 -3.96 22.95 -29.53
N GLN A 39 -4.02 22.31 -30.70
CA GLN A 39 -5.18 22.29 -31.57
C GLN A 39 -6.24 21.36 -30.97
N TYR A 40 -7.22 21.94 -30.26
CA TYR A 40 -8.35 21.22 -29.67
C TYR A 40 -9.38 20.80 -30.74
N ALA A 41 -8.96 20.01 -31.73
CA ALA A 41 -9.86 19.53 -32.77
C ALA A 41 -10.45 18.13 -32.49
N ASN A 42 -9.95 17.40 -31.48
CA ASN A 42 -10.34 15.99 -31.25
C ASN A 42 -10.75 15.69 -29.79
N LEU A 43 -11.38 16.63 -29.08
CA LEU A 43 -12.04 16.32 -27.81
C LEU A 43 -13.46 15.79 -28.11
N PRO A 44 -13.88 14.62 -27.58
CA PRO A 44 -15.28 14.24 -27.58
C PRO A 44 -16.07 15.34 -26.87
N SER A 45 -17.10 15.88 -27.53
CA SER A 45 -18.04 16.80 -26.90
C SER A 45 -18.76 16.07 -25.77
N GLY A 46 -18.25 16.22 -24.55
CA GLY A 46 -18.98 15.90 -23.33
C GLY A 46 -19.84 17.11 -22.96
N ASP A 47 -21.13 16.87 -22.76
CA ASP A 47 -22.12 17.88 -22.43
C ASP A 47 -21.65 18.82 -21.28
N PRO A 48 -21.80 20.15 -21.41
CA PRO A 48 -21.33 21.11 -20.40
C PRO A 48 -22.22 21.17 -19.14
N ALA A 49 -23.10 20.19 -18.93
CA ALA A 49 -24.00 20.14 -17.78
C ALA A 49 -23.37 19.50 -16.51
N ALA A 50 -22.13 19.00 -16.57
CA ALA A 50 -21.48 18.35 -15.42
C ALA A 50 -20.84 19.34 -14.44
N THR A 51 -21.60 20.34 -14.00
CA THR A 51 -21.32 21.02 -12.72
C THR A 51 -21.52 20.02 -11.59
N GLY A 52 -20.42 19.57 -10.97
CA GLY A 52 -20.36 19.10 -9.59
C GLY A 52 -21.40 18.08 -9.14
N SER A 53 -21.39 16.87 -9.70
CA SER A 53 -22.02 15.72 -9.04
C SER A 53 -20.93 14.87 -8.40
N LEU A 54 -20.87 14.85 -7.07
CA LEU A 54 -20.11 13.86 -6.33
C LEU A 54 -20.57 12.47 -6.82
N PRO A 55 -19.67 11.58 -7.27
CA PRO A 55 -20.07 10.23 -7.64
C PRO A 55 -20.77 9.61 -6.43
N GLY A 56 -22.03 9.22 -6.60
CA GLY A 56 -22.78 8.53 -5.56
C GLY A 56 -22.03 7.27 -5.10
N PRO A 57 -22.29 6.78 -3.87
CA PRO A 57 -21.52 5.69 -3.26
C PRO A 57 -21.34 4.46 -4.17
N ASN A 58 -22.33 4.16 -5.03
CA ASN A 58 -22.29 3.04 -5.96
C ASN A 58 -21.28 3.21 -7.12
N GLN A 59 -21.00 4.44 -7.56
CA GLN A 59 -20.04 4.69 -8.64
C GLN A 59 -18.58 4.52 -8.17
N ASN A 60 -18.29 4.87 -6.91
CA ASN A 60 -16.98 4.64 -6.30
C ASN A 60 -16.70 3.15 -6.10
N ILE A 61 -17.75 2.38 -5.75
CA ILE A 61 -17.67 0.91 -5.66
C ILE A 61 -17.38 0.32 -7.04
N SER A 62 -18.09 0.73 -8.09
CA SER A 62 -17.84 0.24 -9.46
C SER A 62 -16.40 0.50 -9.91
N ARG A 63 -15.89 1.73 -9.74
CA ARG A 63 -14.49 2.07 -10.08
C ARG A 63 -13.48 1.25 -9.28
N THR A 64 -13.75 1.06 -8.00
CA THR A 64 -12.92 0.25 -7.10
C THR A 64 -12.87 -1.21 -7.53
N LEU A 65 -14.03 -1.80 -7.81
CA LEU A 65 -14.15 -3.17 -8.30
C LEU A 65 -13.45 -3.33 -9.66
N SER A 66 -13.58 -2.34 -10.55
CA SER A 66 -12.85 -2.31 -11.82
C SER A 66 -11.34 -2.32 -11.59
N GLY A 67 -10.83 -1.54 -10.64
CA GLY A 67 -9.39 -1.51 -10.30
C GLY A 67 -8.89 -2.87 -9.80
N PHE A 68 -9.60 -3.48 -8.85
CA PHE A 68 -9.22 -4.80 -8.33
C PHE A 68 -9.22 -5.88 -9.43
N ARG A 69 -10.28 -5.94 -10.25
CA ARG A 69 -10.38 -6.91 -11.35
C ARG A 69 -9.29 -6.72 -12.39
N ALA A 70 -8.96 -5.47 -12.75
CA ALA A 70 -7.87 -5.18 -13.67
C ALA A 70 -6.52 -5.73 -13.18
N PHE A 71 -6.20 -5.56 -11.88
CA PHE A 71 -4.96 -6.12 -11.32
C PHE A 71 -4.98 -7.65 -11.25
N VAL A 72 -6.14 -8.29 -11.08
CA VAL A 72 -6.28 -9.75 -11.16
C VAL A 72 -6.02 -10.23 -12.58
N GLU A 73 -6.63 -9.59 -13.58
CA GLU A 73 -6.47 -9.92 -15.00
C GLU A 73 -5.02 -9.73 -15.48
N GLN A 74 -4.33 -8.72 -14.96
CA GLN A 74 -2.90 -8.46 -15.21
C GLN A 74 -1.95 -9.40 -14.44
N GLY A 75 -2.46 -10.24 -13.53
CA GLY A 75 -1.65 -11.12 -12.70
C GLY A 75 -0.86 -10.42 -11.57
N SER A 76 -1.13 -9.13 -11.32
CA SER A 76 -0.56 -8.40 -10.19
C SER A 76 -1.26 -8.75 -8.87
N ILE A 77 -2.52 -9.18 -8.92
CA ILE A 77 -3.21 -9.83 -7.80
C ILE A 77 -3.47 -11.29 -8.19
N ILE A 78 -2.81 -12.20 -7.48
CA ILE A 78 -2.93 -13.64 -7.71
C ILE A 78 -3.91 -14.20 -6.68
N LEU A 79 -4.99 -14.82 -7.14
CA LEU A 79 -6.01 -15.38 -6.29
C LEU A 79 -5.78 -16.88 -6.08
N ARG A 80 -5.74 -17.32 -4.82
CA ARG A 80 -5.84 -18.76 -4.55
C ARG A 80 -7.27 -19.23 -4.78
N THR A 81 -7.43 -20.41 -5.36
CA THR A 81 -8.75 -21.04 -5.59
C THR A 81 -9.59 -21.13 -4.32
N SER A 82 -8.94 -21.25 -3.16
CA SER A 82 -9.60 -21.31 -1.85
C SER A 82 -9.97 -19.95 -1.24
N ALA A 83 -9.76 -18.84 -1.94
CA ALA A 83 -9.96 -17.48 -1.46
C ALA A 83 -10.93 -16.71 -2.37
N PRO A 84 -12.25 -17.00 -2.31
CA PRO A 84 -13.25 -16.33 -3.14
C PRO A 84 -13.33 -14.84 -2.80
N THR A 85 -13.30 -13.97 -3.80
CA THR A 85 -13.29 -12.50 -3.62
C THR A 85 -14.63 -11.86 -3.96
N GLN A 86 -15.58 -12.60 -4.54
CA GLN A 86 -16.88 -12.09 -4.96
C GLN A 86 -17.74 -11.60 -3.79
N CYS A 87 -17.56 -12.20 -2.60
CA CYS A 87 -18.23 -11.79 -1.37
C CYS A 87 -17.48 -10.70 -0.59
N LEU A 88 -16.27 -10.35 -1.01
CA LEU A 88 -15.44 -9.41 -0.28
C LEU A 88 -16.01 -7.99 -0.48
N PRO A 89 -16.20 -7.21 0.59
CA PRO A 89 -16.58 -5.81 0.50
C PRO A 89 -15.70 -5.01 -0.48
N GLY A 90 -16.32 -4.09 -1.23
CA GLY A 90 -15.62 -3.33 -2.27
C GLY A 90 -14.48 -2.47 -1.72
N ASP A 91 -14.65 -1.89 -0.53
CA ASP A 91 -13.61 -1.15 0.20
C ASP A 91 -12.34 -2.00 0.45
N LEU A 92 -12.49 -3.26 0.86
CA LEU A 92 -11.37 -4.18 1.03
C LEU A 92 -10.73 -4.58 -0.30
N GLN A 93 -11.52 -4.71 -1.37
CA GLN A 93 -10.97 -4.92 -2.72
C GLN A 93 -10.13 -3.70 -3.16
N ALA A 94 -10.61 -2.47 -2.90
CA ALA A 94 -9.86 -1.23 -3.13
C ALA A 94 -8.52 -1.23 -2.39
N VAL A 95 -8.54 -1.58 -1.11
CA VAL A 95 -7.32 -1.61 -0.29
C VAL A 95 -6.29 -2.55 -0.89
N VAL A 96 -6.68 -3.74 -1.34
CA VAL A 96 -5.76 -4.70 -1.94
C VAL A 96 -5.28 -4.25 -3.33
N ALA A 97 -6.14 -3.64 -4.13
CA ALA A 97 -5.75 -3.04 -5.42
C ALA A 97 -4.71 -1.92 -5.23
N ASP A 98 -4.93 -1.04 -4.26
CA ASP A 98 -3.98 0.02 -3.92
C ASP A 98 -2.66 -0.54 -3.40
N VAL A 99 -2.70 -1.62 -2.61
CA VAL A 99 -1.49 -2.30 -2.15
C VAL A 99 -0.72 -2.87 -3.35
N ALA A 100 -1.40 -3.52 -4.29
CA ALA A 100 -0.76 -4.07 -5.50
C ALA A 100 -0.10 -2.96 -6.32
N SER A 101 -0.80 -1.84 -6.52
CA SER A 101 -0.29 -0.67 -7.24
C SER A 101 0.97 -0.08 -6.60
N ARG A 102 1.02 0.03 -5.27
CA ARG A 102 2.11 0.73 -4.54
C ARG A 102 3.28 -0.17 -4.18
N PHE A 103 3.02 -1.43 -3.89
CA PHE A 103 3.99 -2.34 -3.27
C PHE A 103 4.33 -3.57 -4.13
N GLY A 104 3.71 -3.67 -5.31
CA GLY A 104 3.91 -4.78 -6.25
C GLY A 104 2.98 -5.96 -5.98
N SER A 105 3.26 -7.09 -6.64
CA SER A 105 2.32 -8.20 -6.71
C SER A 105 1.86 -8.73 -5.34
N VAL A 106 0.55 -9.02 -5.27
CA VAL A 106 -0.15 -9.52 -4.10
C VAL A 106 -0.63 -10.96 -4.36
N SER A 107 -0.38 -11.87 -3.42
CA SER A 107 -1.01 -13.19 -3.40
C SER A 107 -2.11 -13.21 -2.35
N VAL A 108 -3.36 -13.38 -2.76
CA VAL A 108 -4.51 -13.49 -1.86
C VAL A 108 -4.61 -14.93 -1.34
N GLU A 109 -4.37 -15.08 -0.04
CA GLU A 109 -4.21 -16.39 0.61
C GLU A 109 -5.53 -16.95 1.14
N SER A 110 -6.39 -16.09 1.68
CA SER A 110 -7.67 -16.48 2.27
C SER A 110 -8.62 -15.29 2.37
N THR A 111 -9.90 -15.53 2.16
CA THR A 111 -10.99 -14.56 2.34
C THR A 111 -12.10 -15.18 3.19
N HIS A 112 -13.17 -15.70 2.60
CA HIS A 112 -14.20 -16.42 3.34
C HIS A 112 -13.69 -17.77 3.90
N ARG A 113 -14.02 -18.05 5.17
CA ARG A 113 -13.78 -19.35 5.81
C ARG A 113 -15.08 -19.89 6.37
N SER A 114 -15.39 -21.15 6.09
CA SER A 114 -16.41 -21.86 6.86
C SER A 114 -16.00 -21.98 8.33
N ARG A 115 -16.97 -22.18 9.23
CA ARG A 115 -16.70 -22.35 10.67
C ARG A 115 -15.64 -23.43 10.95
N GLY A 116 -15.74 -24.59 10.30
CA GLY A 116 -14.77 -25.68 10.43
C GLY A 116 -13.37 -25.29 9.95
N ARG A 117 -13.25 -24.60 8.81
CA ARG A 117 -11.95 -24.11 8.31
C ARG A 117 -11.35 -23.07 9.23
N ASN A 118 -12.16 -22.13 9.74
CA ASN A 118 -11.71 -21.12 10.69
C ASN A 118 -11.21 -21.77 11.98
N SER A 119 -11.95 -22.74 12.53
CA SER A 119 -11.53 -23.47 13.75
C SER A 119 -10.22 -24.23 13.55
N ARG A 120 -10.06 -24.94 12.44
CA ARG A 120 -8.81 -25.67 12.11
C ARG A 120 -7.61 -24.75 11.95
N ALA A 121 -7.83 -23.51 11.52
CA ALA A 121 -6.80 -22.48 11.42
C ALA A 121 -6.53 -21.75 12.76
N GLY A 122 -7.18 -22.15 13.85
CA GLY A 122 -7.09 -21.47 15.15
C GLY A 122 -7.74 -20.08 15.16
N GLY A 123 -8.68 -19.83 14.24
CA GLY A 123 -9.37 -18.55 14.12
C GLY A 123 -10.34 -18.29 15.27
N ALA A 124 -10.51 -17.02 15.62
CA ALA A 124 -11.44 -16.59 16.66
C ALA A 124 -12.90 -16.94 16.31
N ARG A 125 -13.74 -17.17 17.34
CA ARG A 125 -15.18 -17.49 17.18
C ARG A 125 -15.95 -16.41 16.41
N ARG A 126 -15.53 -15.14 16.55
CA ARG A 126 -16.10 -13.97 15.87
C ARG A 126 -15.17 -13.42 14.77
N SER A 127 -14.41 -14.32 14.13
CA SER A 127 -13.53 -13.97 13.02
C SER A 127 -14.32 -13.38 11.84
N LEU A 128 -13.84 -12.29 11.26
CA LEU A 128 -14.48 -11.66 10.10
C LEU A 128 -14.27 -12.43 8.79
N HIS A 129 -13.39 -13.45 8.77
CA HIS A 129 -13.38 -14.41 7.66
C HIS A 129 -14.69 -15.21 7.56
N LEU A 130 -15.43 -15.37 8.66
CA LEU A 130 -16.70 -16.10 8.67
C LEU A 130 -17.82 -15.38 7.90
N SER A 131 -17.68 -14.07 7.71
CA SER A 131 -18.63 -13.21 7.00
C SER A 131 -18.04 -12.59 5.74
N CYS A 132 -16.91 -13.12 5.25
CA CYS A 132 -16.17 -12.58 4.09
C CYS A 132 -15.77 -11.11 4.24
N ARG A 133 -15.58 -10.64 5.47
CA ARG A 133 -15.18 -9.27 5.81
C ARG A 133 -13.70 -9.16 6.20
N ALA A 134 -12.92 -10.17 5.84
CA ALA A 134 -11.49 -10.23 6.10
C ALA A 134 -10.75 -10.86 4.91
N ILE A 135 -9.54 -10.39 4.69
CA ILE A 135 -8.62 -10.88 3.66
C ILE A 135 -7.23 -11.06 4.24
N ASP A 136 -6.65 -12.22 3.94
CA ASP A 136 -5.26 -12.56 4.20
C ASP A 136 -4.52 -12.56 2.87
N PHE A 137 -3.39 -11.85 2.80
CA PHE A 137 -2.59 -11.77 1.59
C PHE A 137 -1.10 -11.63 1.88
N ARG A 138 -0.28 -11.85 0.86
CA ARG A 138 1.17 -11.66 0.87
C ARG A 138 1.56 -10.60 -0.13
N VAL A 139 2.61 -9.84 0.17
CA VAL A 139 3.24 -8.92 -0.77
C VAL A 139 4.71 -9.31 -0.87
N ARG A 140 5.29 -9.24 -2.08
CA ARG A 140 6.71 -9.60 -2.29
C ARG A 140 7.69 -8.69 -1.53
N THR A 141 7.30 -7.45 -1.25
CA THR A 141 8.14 -6.49 -0.52
C THR A 141 8.09 -6.68 1.00
N ARG A 142 8.96 -5.97 1.72
CA ARG A 142 9.00 -6.01 3.19
C ARG A 142 7.71 -5.44 3.79
N ALA A 143 7.13 -6.17 4.75
CA ALA A 143 5.84 -5.83 5.35
C ALA A 143 5.80 -4.47 6.07
N ARG A 144 6.93 -3.92 6.54
CA ARG A 144 6.94 -2.66 7.33
C ARG A 144 6.23 -1.51 6.62
N GLY A 145 6.55 -1.28 5.34
CA GLY A 145 5.95 -0.20 4.54
C GLY A 145 4.46 -0.45 4.27
N VAL A 146 4.13 -1.68 3.89
CA VAL A 146 2.74 -2.11 3.65
C VAL A 146 1.88 -1.91 4.91
N MET A 147 2.41 -2.30 6.07
CA MET A 147 1.71 -2.16 7.36
C MET A 147 1.51 -0.71 7.78
N ALA A 148 2.50 0.16 7.54
CA ALA A 148 2.33 1.59 7.81
C ALA A 148 1.23 2.18 6.92
N TYR A 149 1.21 1.82 5.64
CA TYR A 149 0.16 2.22 4.71
C TYR A 149 -1.22 1.71 5.14
N LEU A 150 -1.37 0.41 5.41
CA LEU A 150 -2.63 -0.18 5.83
C LEU A 150 -3.17 0.43 7.13
N ARG A 151 -2.30 0.74 8.10
CA ARG A 151 -2.71 1.45 9.33
C ARG A 151 -3.31 2.84 9.07
N SER A 152 -2.87 3.52 8.01
CA SER A 152 -3.37 4.86 7.66
C SER A 152 -4.72 4.83 6.93
N ARG A 153 -5.18 3.66 6.47
CA ARG A 153 -6.41 3.53 5.69
C ARG A 153 -7.65 3.53 6.59
N PRO A 154 -8.64 4.40 6.34
CA PRO A 154 -9.88 4.42 7.13
C PRO A 154 -10.73 3.15 7.00
N GLU A 155 -10.60 2.44 5.88
CA GLU A 155 -11.33 1.21 5.57
C GLU A 155 -10.78 0.00 6.35
N VAL A 156 -9.57 0.13 6.90
CA VAL A 156 -8.89 -0.95 7.63
C VAL A 156 -9.20 -0.86 9.12
N GLY A 157 -9.86 -1.90 9.61
CA GLY A 157 -10.16 -2.15 11.02
C GLY A 157 -9.08 -3.01 11.67
N GLY A 158 -9.23 -4.33 11.57
CA GLY A 158 -8.28 -5.29 12.10
C GLY A 158 -7.06 -5.45 11.20
N LEU A 159 -5.87 -5.33 11.76
CA LEU A 159 -4.61 -5.44 11.02
C LEU A 159 -3.58 -6.28 11.78
N LYS A 160 -3.00 -7.28 11.12
CA LYS A 160 -1.98 -8.17 11.72
C LYS A 160 -0.97 -8.63 10.67
N VAL A 161 0.28 -8.84 11.08
CA VAL A 161 1.23 -9.65 10.30
C VAL A 161 1.51 -10.94 11.05
N TYR A 162 1.31 -12.07 10.39
CA TYR A 162 1.71 -13.37 10.91
C TYR A 162 3.21 -13.59 10.70
N ARG A 163 3.84 -14.41 11.56
CA ARG A 163 5.28 -14.74 11.47
C ARG A 163 5.71 -15.26 10.11
N ASN A 164 4.80 -15.92 9.39
CA ASN A 164 5.04 -16.47 8.06
C ASN A 164 4.91 -15.42 6.93
N GLY A 165 4.67 -14.15 7.23
CA GLY A 165 4.59 -13.05 6.26
C GLY A 165 3.21 -12.82 5.64
N ILE A 166 2.16 -13.51 6.11
CA ILE A 166 0.77 -13.19 5.73
C ILE A 166 0.35 -11.92 6.47
N ILE A 167 -0.29 -11.01 5.75
CA ILE A 167 -0.93 -9.81 6.27
C ILE A 167 -2.43 -10.06 6.32
N HIS A 168 -3.01 -9.93 7.50
CA HIS A 168 -4.46 -9.95 7.72
C HIS A 168 -4.99 -8.53 7.71
N THR A 169 -6.10 -8.31 7.01
CA THR A 169 -6.86 -7.06 7.03
C THR A 169 -8.35 -7.35 7.08
N ASP A 170 -9.11 -6.62 7.90
CA ASP A 170 -10.57 -6.68 7.93
C ASP A 170 -11.19 -5.29 8.08
N ASN A 171 -12.47 -5.14 7.75
CA ASN A 171 -13.21 -3.87 7.88
C ASN A 171 -14.05 -3.82 9.16
N GLY A 172 -13.58 -4.45 10.24
CA GLY A 172 -14.18 -4.39 11.57
C GLY A 172 -13.78 -3.15 12.37
N GLU A 173 -13.94 -3.21 13.68
CA GLU A 173 -13.39 -2.20 14.59
C GLU A 173 -11.86 -2.12 14.46
N ARG A 174 -11.31 -0.92 14.67
CA ARG A 174 -9.85 -0.71 14.61
C ARG A 174 -9.13 -1.42 15.74
N ARG A 175 -8.20 -2.29 15.35
CA ARG A 175 -7.40 -3.11 16.26
C ARG A 175 -6.16 -3.62 15.55
N SER A 176 -5.06 -3.73 16.27
CA SER A 176 -3.82 -4.28 15.74
C SER A 176 -3.15 -5.19 16.75
N TRP A 177 -2.47 -6.23 16.28
CA TRP A 177 -1.69 -7.18 17.09
C TRP A 177 -0.34 -7.45 16.46
#